data_AF-A0A1Y2QRC2-F1
#
_entry.id   AF-A0A1Y2QRC2-F1
#
_cell.length_a   1.000
_cell.length_b   1.000
_cell.length_c   1.000
_cell.angle_alpha   90.00
_cell.angle_beta   90.00
_cell.angle_gamma   90.00
#
_symmetry.space_group_name_H-M   'P 1'
#
loop_
_entity.id
_entity.type
_entity.pdbx_description
1 polymer ?
#
loop_
_entity_poly.entity_id
_entity_poly.type
_entity_poly.pdbx_seq_one_letter_code
_entity_poly.pdbx_strand_id
1 'polypeptide(L)'
;MTESMTYGRYLALDQLLAAQHPLSDRHDELLFIIIHQTKELWLKQMIAELRAALDLVRADKPVEAYKSLARVSRIQAVMTLSWDVLATMTPTDYTRFREVLGTSSGFQSDQFRAVETMLGLRGGGVPGPLTTQVAALPSLWDEANAALARAGFAVPAEVLARDWRKPYAPSKAVEDAWAEVYRDTTRWWELYQLAEKLVDIDDALATWRHKHVITVSRVIGMKPGTGGTPGVPYLESTLAKRAFPELWTLRTQL
;
A
#
# COMPACT_ATOMS: atom_id res chain seq x y z
N MET A 1 28.77 -12.97 31.62
CA MET A 1 28.93 -11.78 30.75
C MET A 1 27.86 -11.89 29.67
N THR A 2 26.94 -10.93 29.57
CA THR A 2 26.04 -10.86 28.41
C THR A 2 26.91 -10.68 27.17
N GLU A 3 26.90 -11.65 26.25
CA GLU A 3 27.63 -11.55 24.99
C GLU A 3 27.37 -10.18 24.33
N SER A 4 28.41 -9.50 23.86
CA SER A 4 28.31 -8.19 23.21
C SER A 4 27.37 -8.24 22.00
N MET A 5 26.62 -7.17 21.79
CA MET A 5 25.78 -7.02 20.60
C MET A 5 26.65 -6.94 19.34
N THR A 6 26.32 -7.71 18.31
CA THR A 6 26.99 -7.71 17.00
C THR A 6 25.98 -7.38 15.90
N TYR A 7 26.45 -7.06 14.69
CA TYR A 7 25.60 -6.81 13.52
C TYR A 7 24.62 -7.97 13.24
N GLY A 8 25.14 -9.21 13.22
CA GLY A 8 24.33 -10.41 12.98
C GLY A 8 23.25 -10.61 14.04
N ARG A 9 23.55 -10.33 15.32
CA ARG A 9 22.59 -10.46 16.41
C ARG A 9 21.54 -9.35 16.40
N TYR A 10 21.95 -8.11 16.14
CA TYR A 10 21.04 -6.95 16.09
C TYR A 10 20.00 -7.10 14.98
N LEU A 11 20.40 -7.64 13.82
CA LEU A 11 19.51 -7.85 12.67
C LEU A 11 18.88 -9.26 12.63
N ALA A 12 19.18 -10.11 13.62
CA ALA A 12 18.77 -11.51 13.65
C ALA A 12 19.07 -12.26 12.33
N LEU A 13 20.28 -12.08 11.77
CA LEU A 13 20.61 -12.58 10.43
C LEU A 13 20.53 -14.10 10.33
N ASP A 14 20.87 -14.85 11.38
CA ASP A 14 20.74 -16.31 11.36
C ASP A 14 19.30 -16.75 11.12
N GLN A 15 18.32 -16.05 11.70
CA GLN A 15 16.90 -16.31 11.46
C GLN A 15 16.46 -15.81 10.08
N LEU A 16 16.86 -14.60 9.71
CA LEU A 16 16.45 -13.97 8.45
C LEU A 16 16.98 -14.73 7.23
N LEU A 17 18.25 -15.13 7.25
CA LEU A 17 18.96 -15.82 6.17
C LEU A 17 18.76 -17.35 6.19
N ALA A 18 18.05 -17.88 7.18
CA ALA A 18 17.61 -19.28 7.20
C ALA A 18 16.16 -19.45 6.70
N ALA A 19 15.41 -18.37 6.45
CA ALA A 19 13.99 -18.43 6.12
C ALA A 19 13.70 -18.77 4.65
N GLN A 20 14.72 -19.02 3.82
CA GLN A 20 14.56 -19.34 2.40
C GLN A 20 14.54 -20.86 2.22
N HIS A 21 13.35 -21.41 1.94
CA HIS A 21 13.15 -22.85 1.75
C HIS A 21 12.54 -23.15 0.38
N PRO A 22 13.35 -23.22 -0.70
CA PRO A 22 12.89 -23.72 -1.99
C PRO A 22 12.30 -25.13 -1.88
N LEU A 23 11.22 -25.40 -2.60
CA LEU A 23 10.54 -26.69 -2.67
C LEU A 23 10.93 -27.48 -3.94
N SER A 24 11.59 -26.86 -4.90
CA SER A 24 12.15 -27.46 -6.10
C SER A 24 13.68 -27.33 -6.15
N ASP A 25 14.30 -27.94 -7.15
CA ASP A 25 15.73 -27.82 -7.46
C ASP A 25 16.03 -26.66 -8.44
N ARG A 26 15.04 -25.81 -8.75
CA ARG A 26 15.16 -24.77 -9.78
C ARG A 26 15.91 -23.56 -9.25
N HIS A 27 16.86 -23.08 -10.05
CA HIS A 27 17.68 -21.91 -9.76
C HIS A 27 16.84 -20.65 -9.40
N ASP A 28 15.79 -20.37 -10.19
CA ASP A 28 14.99 -19.15 -10.05
C ASP A 28 14.00 -19.16 -8.88
N GLU A 29 13.80 -20.29 -8.19
CA GLU A 29 12.90 -20.33 -7.04
C GLU A 29 13.42 -19.48 -5.87
N LEU A 30 14.75 -19.42 -5.67
CA LEU A 30 15.33 -18.56 -4.63
C LEU A 30 15.04 -17.07 -4.91
N LEU A 31 15.14 -16.63 -6.18
CA LEU A 31 14.76 -15.28 -6.58
C LEU A 31 13.28 -15.03 -6.26
N PHE A 32 12.41 -15.98 -6.60
CA PHE A 32 10.99 -15.90 -6.30
C PHE A 32 10.73 -15.75 -4.79
N ILE A 33 11.44 -16.46 -3.93
CA ILE A 33 11.29 -16.33 -2.47
C ILE A 33 11.79 -14.96 -1.98
N ILE A 34 13.03 -14.60 -2.33
CA ILE A 34 13.70 -13.38 -1.84
C ILE A 34 12.92 -12.12 -2.24
N ILE A 35 12.39 -12.05 -3.46
CA ILE A 35 11.65 -10.86 -3.91
C ILE A 35 10.36 -10.64 -3.12
N HIS A 36 9.69 -11.71 -2.67
CA HIS A 36 8.49 -11.60 -1.85
C HIS A 36 8.83 -11.29 -0.40
N GLN A 37 9.85 -11.93 0.17
CA GLN A 37 10.31 -11.65 1.53
C GLN A 37 10.77 -10.20 1.71
N THR A 38 11.52 -9.65 0.74
CA THR A 38 11.93 -8.24 0.78
C THR A 38 10.74 -7.27 0.70
N LYS A 39 9.72 -7.57 -0.12
CA LYS A 39 8.48 -6.79 -0.15
C LYS A 39 7.72 -6.84 1.18
N GLU A 40 7.65 -7.99 1.83
CA GLU A 40 6.99 -8.12 3.15
C GLU A 40 7.73 -7.35 4.26
N LEU A 41 9.07 -7.27 4.21
CA LEU A 41 9.84 -6.40 5.10
C LEU A 41 9.56 -4.91 4.84
N TRP A 42 9.45 -4.52 3.57
CA TRP A 42 9.09 -3.15 3.19
C TRP A 42 7.67 -2.78 3.60
N LEU A 43 6.71 -3.69 3.43
CA LEU A 43 5.32 -3.50 3.90
C LEU A 43 5.28 -3.32 5.43
N LYS A 44 6.06 -4.12 6.17
CA LYS A 44 6.19 -3.95 7.63
C LYS A 44 6.67 -2.56 8.02
N GLN A 45 7.69 -2.04 7.31
CA GLN A 45 8.15 -0.66 7.53
C GLN A 45 7.09 0.37 7.15
N MET A 46 6.41 0.21 6.01
CA MET A 46 5.32 1.11 5.60
C MET A 46 4.21 1.18 6.64
N ILE A 47 3.81 0.04 7.23
CA ILE A 47 2.79 0.00 8.28
C ILE A 47 3.24 0.82 9.51
N ALA A 48 4.52 0.72 9.91
CA ALA A 48 5.05 1.52 11.01
C ALA A 48 5.02 3.02 10.70
N GLU A 49 5.41 3.42 9.48
CA GLU A 49 5.38 4.83 9.05
C GLU A 49 3.95 5.37 8.94
N LEU A 50 3.01 4.57 8.42
CA LEU A 50 1.60 4.97 8.31
C LEU A 50 0.96 5.13 9.68
N ARG A 51 1.29 4.28 10.66
CA ARG A 51 0.84 4.47 12.06
C ARG A 51 1.33 5.79 12.62
N ALA A 52 2.63 6.09 12.47
CA ALA A 52 3.19 7.36 12.92
C ALA A 52 2.56 8.57 12.21
N ALA A 53 2.32 8.47 10.89
CA ALA A 53 1.66 9.53 10.14
C ALA A 53 0.21 9.75 10.59
N LEU A 54 -0.55 8.69 10.84
CA LEU A 54 -1.92 8.76 11.37
C LEU A 54 -1.97 9.48 12.72
N ASP A 55 -1.06 9.13 13.63
CA ASP A 55 -1.00 9.76 14.96
C ASP A 55 -0.67 11.26 14.87
N LEU A 56 0.19 11.65 13.92
CA LEU A 56 0.52 13.06 13.67
C LEU A 56 -0.64 13.81 13.01
N VAL A 57 -1.33 13.23 12.03
CA VAL A 57 -2.51 13.84 11.40
C VAL A 57 -3.64 14.03 12.42
N ARG A 58 -3.86 13.07 13.33
CA ARG A 58 -4.81 13.19 14.45
C ARG A 58 -4.48 14.32 15.41
N ALA A 59 -3.20 14.58 15.60
CA ALA A 59 -2.68 15.62 16.49
C ALA A 59 -2.54 16.99 15.80
N ASP A 60 -3.14 17.17 14.61
CA ASP A 60 -3.05 18.39 13.81
C ASP A 60 -1.60 18.79 13.47
N LYS A 61 -0.78 17.78 13.16
CA LYS A 61 0.64 17.90 12.76
C LYS A 61 0.92 17.34 11.36
N PRO A 62 0.20 17.80 10.32
CA PRO A 62 0.36 17.28 8.95
C PRO A 62 1.77 17.53 8.38
N VAL A 63 2.44 18.62 8.77
CA VAL A 63 3.81 18.93 8.34
C VAL A 63 4.80 17.89 8.87
N GLU A 64 4.70 17.51 10.14
CA GLU A 64 5.56 16.45 10.69
C GLU A 64 5.22 15.08 10.10
N ALA A 65 3.93 14.81 9.82
CA ALA A 65 3.48 13.57 9.18
C ALA A 65 4.13 13.38 7.80
N TYR A 66 4.42 14.48 7.09
CA TYR A 66 5.09 14.46 5.78
C TYR A 66 6.37 13.64 5.80
N LYS A 67 7.18 13.71 6.88
CA LYS A 67 8.45 12.96 6.96
C LYS A 67 8.22 11.44 6.88
N SER A 68 7.19 10.93 7.56
CA SER A 68 6.83 9.51 7.52
C SER A 68 6.24 9.13 6.16
N LEU A 69 5.35 9.96 5.61
CA LEU A 69 4.74 9.74 4.30
C LEU A 69 5.75 9.81 3.14
N ALA A 70 6.75 10.68 3.23
CA ALA A 70 7.86 10.74 2.28
C ALA A 70 8.66 9.43 2.28
N ARG A 71 8.87 8.82 3.46
CA ARG A 71 9.51 7.51 3.57
C ARG A 71 8.65 6.41 2.96
N VAL A 72 7.33 6.43 3.18
CA VAL A 72 6.38 5.53 2.50
C VAL A 72 6.53 5.61 0.99
N SER A 73 6.57 6.83 0.41
CA SER A 73 6.78 6.99 -1.04
C SER A 73 8.13 6.45 -1.53
N ARG A 74 9.21 6.58 -0.75
CA ARG A 74 10.51 5.97 -1.11
C ARG A 74 10.45 4.46 -1.07
N ILE A 75 9.76 3.87 -0.10
CA ILE A 75 9.56 2.42 -0.03
C ILE A 75 8.73 1.94 -1.22
N GLN A 76 7.64 2.63 -1.58
CA GLN A 76 6.84 2.31 -2.77
C GLN A 76 7.70 2.34 -4.05
N ALA A 77 8.58 3.33 -4.20
CA ALA A 77 9.50 3.39 -5.34
C ALA A 77 10.43 2.17 -5.42
N VAL A 78 11.02 1.75 -4.28
CA VAL A 78 11.86 0.54 -4.21
C VAL A 78 11.04 -0.71 -4.52
N MET A 79 9.82 -0.82 -3.98
CA MET A 79 8.93 -1.96 -4.26
C MET A 79 8.53 -2.01 -5.74
N THR A 80 8.33 -0.86 -6.39
CA THR A 80 8.04 -0.79 -7.83
C THR A 80 9.25 -1.21 -8.66
N LEU A 81 10.44 -0.68 -8.34
CA LEU A 81 11.69 -1.04 -9.02
C LEU A 81 12.01 -2.52 -8.87
N SER A 82 11.67 -3.13 -7.73
CA SER A 82 11.89 -4.55 -7.48
C SER A 82 11.23 -5.48 -8.51
N TRP A 83 10.19 -5.01 -9.22
CA TRP A 83 9.61 -5.76 -10.33
C TRP A 83 10.56 -5.95 -11.51
N ASP A 84 11.55 -5.08 -11.70
CA ASP A 84 12.55 -5.22 -12.76
C ASP A 84 13.50 -6.39 -12.49
N VAL A 85 13.78 -6.68 -11.21
CA VAL A 85 14.52 -7.88 -10.81
C VAL A 85 13.70 -9.13 -11.11
N LEU A 86 12.42 -9.16 -10.73
CA LEU A 86 11.58 -10.33 -11.04
C LEU A 86 11.36 -10.53 -12.54
N ALA A 87 11.37 -9.44 -13.32
CA ALA A 87 11.18 -9.48 -14.76
C ALA A 87 12.31 -10.18 -15.52
N THR A 88 13.45 -10.46 -14.87
CA THR A 88 14.53 -11.27 -15.46
C THR A 88 14.18 -12.77 -15.52
N MET A 89 13.21 -13.22 -14.72
CA MET A 89 12.69 -14.60 -14.76
C MET A 89 11.75 -14.76 -15.97
N THR A 90 12.05 -15.71 -16.84
CA THR A 90 11.24 -15.95 -18.05
C THR A 90 10.03 -16.85 -17.77
N PRO A 91 9.02 -16.90 -18.67
CA PRO A 91 7.94 -17.88 -18.59
C PRO A 91 8.43 -19.33 -18.50
N THR A 92 9.53 -19.64 -19.19
CA THR A 92 10.14 -20.97 -19.21
C THR A 92 10.69 -21.33 -17.85
N ASP A 93 11.35 -20.38 -17.17
CA ASP A 93 11.92 -20.59 -15.83
C ASP A 93 10.80 -20.77 -14.81
N TYR A 94 9.82 -19.88 -14.81
CA TYR A 94 8.71 -19.93 -13.86
C TYR A 94 7.87 -21.20 -13.98
N THR A 95 7.60 -21.67 -15.20
CA THR A 95 6.78 -22.87 -15.42
C THR A 95 7.43 -24.14 -14.86
N ARG A 96 8.76 -24.16 -14.64
CA ARG A 96 9.51 -25.33 -14.14
C ARG A 96 9.39 -25.58 -12.64
N PHE A 97 8.85 -24.64 -11.88
CA PHE A 97 8.59 -24.78 -10.44
C PHE A 97 7.21 -24.27 -10.03
N ARG A 98 6.36 -23.86 -10.98
CA ARG A 98 5.04 -23.31 -10.66
C ARG A 98 4.18 -24.30 -9.87
N GLU A 99 4.30 -25.60 -10.13
CA GLU A 99 3.52 -26.63 -9.45
C GLU A 99 3.80 -26.70 -7.94
N VAL A 100 5.03 -26.40 -7.49
CA VAL A 100 5.36 -26.49 -6.05
C VAL A 100 4.77 -25.34 -5.24
N LEU A 101 4.31 -24.27 -5.90
CA LEU A 101 3.67 -23.12 -5.23
C LEU A 101 2.26 -23.43 -4.72
N GLY A 102 1.63 -24.52 -5.21
CA GLY A 102 0.28 -24.91 -4.82
C GLY A 102 -0.72 -23.76 -4.95
N THR A 103 -1.41 -23.44 -3.86
CA THR A 103 -2.42 -22.37 -3.80
C THR A 103 -1.87 -21.02 -3.30
N SER A 104 -0.54 -20.92 -3.12
CA SER A 104 0.10 -19.71 -2.58
C SER A 104 -0.12 -18.51 -3.51
N SER A 105 -0.55 -17.39 -2.94
CA SER A 105 -0.82 -16.17 -3.71
C SER A 105 -0.61 -14.91 -2.90
N GLY A 106 -0.16 -13.83 -3.56
CA GLY A 106 -0.09 -12.49 -2.97
C GLY A 106 -1.44 -11.96 -2.44
N PHE A 107 -2.55 -12.57 -2.86
CA PHE A 107 -3.88 -12.35 -2.27
C PHE A 107 -3.98 -12.65 -0.77
N GLN A 108 -3.06 -13.48 -0.27
CA GLN A 108 -3.00 -13.91 1.14
C GLN A 108 -2.07 -13.01 1.97
N SER A 109 -1.44 -11.98 1.37
CA SER A 109 -0.57 -11.06 2.10
C SER A 109 -1.39 -10.14 3.01
N ASP A 110 -1.44 -10.48 4.30
CA ASP A 110 -2.13 -9.68 5.33
C ASP A 110 -1.53 -8.28 5.46
N GLN A 111 -0.21 -8.13 5.32
CA GLN A 111 0.42 -6.80 5.39
C GLN A 111 0.06 -5.92 4.19
N PHE A 112 0.00 -6.49 2.98
CA PHE A 112 -0.41 -5.72 1.80
C PHE A 112 -1.87 -5.28 1.92
N ARG A 113 -2.75 -6.15 2.44
CA ARG A 113 -4.15 -5.82 2.74
C ARG A 113 -4.27 -4.76 3.84
N ALA A 114 -3.44 -4.85 4.87
CA ALA A 114 -3.39 -3.86 5.95
C ALA A 114 -2.95 -2.49 5.42
N VAL A 115 -1.94 -2.40 4.55
CA VAL A 115 -1.53 -1.12 3.92
C VAL A 115 -2.67 -0.52 3.11
N GLU A 116 -3.32 -1.29 2.23
CA GLU A 116 -4.49 -0.80 1.47
C GLU A 116 -5.60 -0.29 2.40
N THR A 117 -5.85 -1.02 3.49
CA THR A 117 -6.82 -0.64 4.51
C THR A 117 -6.37 0.62 5.26
N MET A 118 -5.10 0.78 5.60
CA MET A 118 -4.62 2.00 6.24
C MET A 118 -4.73 3.22 5.33
N LEU A 119 -4.66 3.05 4.00
CA LEU A 119 -4.85 4.13 3.03
C LEU A 119 -6.32 4.50 2.79
N GLY A 120 -7.24 3.53 2.89
CA GLY A 120 -8.69 3.75 2.68
C GLY A 120 -9.37 2.73 1.76
N LEU A 121 -8.59 1.88 1.09
CA LEU A 121 -9.09 0.87 0.17
C LEU A 121 -9.59 -0.37 0.93
N ARG A 122 -10.91 -0.44 1.16
CA ARG A 122 -11.57 -1.58 1.83
C ARG A 122 -12.10 -2.61 0.82
N GLY A 123 -12.32 -3.85 1.29
CA GLY A 123 -13.13 -4.84 0.58
C GLY A 123 -12.42 -5.67 -0.50
N GLY A 124 -11.16 -6.06 -0.29
CA GLY A 124 -10.44 -6.93 -1.23
C GLY A 124 -9.51 -7.95 -0.58
N GLY A 125 -9.37 -9.12 -1.22
CA GLY A 125 -8.53 -10.23 -0.78
C GLY A 125 -9.04 -10.94 0.47
N VAL A 126 -8.21 -11.79 1.05
CA VAL A 126 -8.53 -12.52 2.29
C VAL A 126 -7.97 -11.73 3.47
N PRO A 127 -8.81 -11.16 4.35
CA PRO A 127 -8.31 -10.40 5.50
C PRO A 127 -7.63 -11.34 6.51
N GLY A 128 -6.44 -10.97 6.97
CA GLY A 128 -5.80 -11.59 8.12
C GLY A 128 -5.95 -10.75 9.39
N PRO A 129 -5.35 -11.18 10.51
CA PRO A 129 -5.49 -10.52 11.82
C PRO A 129 -5.11 -9.04 11.81
N LEU A 130 -4.03 -8.66 11.10
CA LEU A 130 -3.59 -7.28 11.02
C LEU A 130 -4.59 -6.43 10.24
N THR A 131 -5.06 -6.93 9.09
CA THR A 131 -6.10 -6.25 8.29
C THR A 131 -7.36 -6.05 9.11
N THR A 132 -7.83 -7.06 9.84
CA THR A 132 -9.01 -6.96 10.71
C THR A 132 -8.83 -5.90 11.79
N GLN A 133 -7.64 -5.82 12.41
CA GLN A 133 -7.34 -4.81 13.41
C GLN A 133 -7.41 -3.40 12.82
N VAL A 134 -6.74 -3.14 11.70
CA VAL A 134 -6.70 -1.79 11.11
C VAL A 134 -8.01 -1.40 10.42
N ALA A 135 -8.84 -2.36 9.98
CA ALA A 135 -10.14 -2.09 9.38
C ALA A 135 -11.16 -1.49 10.35
N ALA A 136 -10.98 -1.71 11.66
CA ALA A 136 -11.82 -1.11 12.70
C ALA A 136 -11.48 0.36 13.00
N LEU A 137 -10.39 0.89 12.42
CA LEU A 137 -9.89 2.23 12.67
C LEU A 137 -10.09 3.12 11.43
N PRO A 138 -10.20 4.45 11.60
CA PRO A 138 -10.17 5.39 10.48
C PRO A 138 -8.89 5.21 9.65
N SER A 139 -9.03 5.27 8.33
CA SER A 139 -7.90 5.28 7.40
C SER A 139 -7.22 6.64 7.35
N LEU A 140 -6.09 6.73 6.66
CA LEU A 140 -5.39 7.98 6.39
C LEU A 140 -6.29 8.98 5.65
N TRP A 141 -7.17 8.50 4.77
CA TRP A 141 -8.15 9.37 4.11
C TRP A 141 -9.18 9.92 5.09
N ASP A 142 -9.69 9.06 5.98
CA ASP A 142 -10.67 9.48 6.99
C ASP A 142 -10.07 10.51 7.96
N GLU A 143 -8.82 10.30 8.40
CA GLU A 143 -8.13 11.24 9.28
C GLU A 143 -7.76 12.54 8.58
N ALA A 144 -7.43 12.51 7.28
CA ALA A 144 -7.21 13.72 6.49
C ALA A 144 -8.49 14.55 6.35
N ASN A 145 -9.65 13.90 6.11
CA ASN A 145 -10.95 14.56 6.08
C ASN A 145 -11.35 15.11 7.47
N ALA A 146 -11.00 14.40 8.55
CA ALA A 146 -11.21 14.89 9.90
C ALA A 146 -10.31 16.11 10.21
N ALA A 147 -9.06 16.12 9.74
CA ALA A 147 -8.17 17.28 9.86
C ALA A 147 -8.70 18.50 9.08
N LEU A 148 -9.24 18.27 7.88
CA LEU A 148 -9.91 19.29 7.08
C LEU A 148 -11.11 19.90 7.84
N ALA A 149 -11.94 19.05 8.48
CA ALA A 149 -13.05 19.52 9.31
C ALA A 149 -12.59 20.34 10.52
N ARG A 150 -11.53 19.89 11.23
CA ARG A 150 -10.95 20.62 12.37
C ARG A 150 -10.36 21.97 11.98
N ALA A 151 -9.89 22.12 10.73
CA ALA A 151 -9.46 23.39 10.16
C ALA A 151 -10.62 24.35 9.78
N GLY A 152 -11.87 23.93 9.95
CA GLY A 152 -13.06 24.76 9.79
C GLY A 152 -13.79 24.61 8.44
N PHE A 153 -13.40 23.65 7.61
CA PHE A 153 -14.09 23.38 6.34
C PHE A 153 -15.37 22.55 6.55
N ALA A 154 -16.33 22.72 5.65
CA ALA A 154 -17.61 22.02 5.68
C ALA A 154 -17.48 20.55 5.24
N VAL A 155 -17.15 19.67 6.18
CA VAL A 155 -17.12 18.21 5.96
C VAL A 155 -18.38 17.56 6.56
N PRO A 156 -19.13 16.74 5.80
CA PRO A 156 -20.35 16.12 6.30
C PRO A 156 -20.12 15.17 7.49
N ALA A 157 -21.04 15.17 8.46
CA ALA A 157 -20.93 14.34 9.66
C ALA A 157 -20.91 12.84 9.35
N GLU A 158 -21.59 12.41 8.29
CA GLU A 158 -21.59 11.03 7.80
C GLU A 158 -20.23 10.57 7.25
N VAL A 159 -19.35 11.49 6.86
CA VAL A 159 -17.95 11.17 6.50
C VAL A 159 -17.10 11.03 7.76
N LEU A 160 -17.36 11.88 8.76
CA LEU A 160 -16.61 11.94 10.03
C LEU A 160 -16.99 10.83 11.03
N ALA A 161 -18.17 10.24 10.90
CA ALA A 161 -18.71 9.23 11.81
C ALA A 161 -19.37 8.06 11.05
N ARG A 162 -18.60 7.40 10.17
CA ARG A 162 -19.05 6.21 9.42
C ARG A 162 -18.57 4.90 10.04
N ASP A 163 -19.09 3.79 9.53
CA ASP A 163 -18.50 2.46 9.76
C ASP A 163 -17.18 2.34 8.98
N TRP A 164 -16.05 2.44 9.67
CA TRP A 164 -14.70 2.39 9.11
C TRP A 164 -14.39 1.10 8.35
N ARG A 165 -15.13 0.02 8.62
CA ARG A 165 -14.95 -1.27 7.94
C ARG A 165 -15.47 -1.25 6.51
N LYS A 166 -16.40 -0.35 6.20
CA LYS A 166 -17.00 -0.23 4.86
C LYS A 166 -16.13 0.60 3.92
N PRO A 167 -16.13 0.28 2.61
CA PRO A 167 -15.53 1.16 1.60
C PRO A 167 -16.02 2.59 1.71
N TYR A 168 -15.10 3.52 1.55
CA TYR A 168 -15.41 4.94 1.50
C TYR A 168 -16.23 5.27 0.25
N ALA A 169 -17.28 6.07 0.41
CA ALA A 169 -18.10 6.57 -0.70
C ALA A 169 -17.75 8.04 -0.93
N PRO A 170 -17.37 8.45 -2.15
CA PRO A 170 -17.02 9.84 -2.45
C PRO A 170 -18.15 10.83 -2.12
N SER A 171 -17.78 12.01 -1.65
CA SER A 171 -18.71 13.07 -1.28
C SER A 171 -18.35 14.38 -1.98
N LYS A 172 -19.34 14.98 -2.66
CA LYS A 172 -19.16 16.27 -3.34
C LYS A 172 -18.77 17.38 -2.36
N ALA A 173 -19.29 17.35 -1.13
CA ALA A 173 -18.92 18.33 -0.10
C ALA A 173 -17.47 18.18 0.36
N VAL A 174 -16.94 16.96 0.43
CA VAL A 174 -15.51 16.71 0.71
C VAL A 174 -14.65 17.22 -0.46
N GLU A 175 -15.07 16.96 -1.69
CA GLU A 175 -14.40 17.46 -2.90
C GLU A 175 -14.34 19.00 -2.91
N ASP A 176 -15.44 19.66 -2.59
CA ASP A 176 -15.52 21.13 -2.54
C ASP A 176 -14.64 21.71 -1.44
N ALA A 177 -14.63 21.09 -0.26
CA ALA A 177 -13.78 21.49 0.86
C ALA A 177 -12.28 21.37 0.51
N TRP A 178 -11.87 20.27 -0.15
CA TRP A 178 -10.50 20.17 -0.65
C TRP A 178 -10.22 21.16 -1.78
N ALA A 179 -11.17 21.43 -2.70
CA ALA A 179 -10.99 22.43 -3.74
C ALA A 179 -10.74 23.84 -3.16
N GLU A 180 -11.39 24.20 -2.05
CA GLU A 180 -11.12 25.45 -1.33
C GLU A 180 -9.68 25.53 -0.79
N VAL A 181 -9.11 24.43 -0.29
CA VAL A 181 -7.68 24.36 0.10
C VAL A 181 -6.78 24.70 -1.09
N TYR A 182 -7.08 24.16 -2.28
CA TYR A 182 -6.29 24.40 -3.50
C TYR A 182 -6.45 25.82 -4.06
N ARG A 183 -7.56 26.52 -3.77
CA ARG A 183 -7.78 27.91 -4.20
C ARG A 183 -7.00 28.94 -3.39
N ASP A 184 -6.62 28.62 -2.16
CA ASP A 184 -5.81 29.49 -1.29
C ASP A 184 -4.67 28.70 -0.61
N THR A 185 -3.72 28.26 -1.44
CA THR A 185 -2.57 27.44 -0.99
C THR A 185 -1.62 28.19 -0.06
N THR A 186 -1.62 29.53 -0.09
CA THR A 186 -0.78 30.32 0.82
C THR A 186 -1.33 30.25 2.24
N ARG A 187 -2.67 30.36 2.39
CA ARG A 187 -3.34 30.22 3.68
C ARG A 187 -3.34 28.79 4.18
N TRP A 188 -3.60 27.82 3.30
CA TRP A 188 -3.83 26.41 3.65
C TRP A 188 -2.66 25.50 3.29
N TRP A 189 -1.43 26.01 3.33
CA TRP A 189 -0.23 25.31 2.89
C TRP A 189 -0.07 23.91 3.47
N GLU A 190 -0.35 23.74 4.76
CA GLU A 190 -0.16 22.46 5.44
C GLU A 190 -1.12 21.37 4.94
N LEU A 191 -2.39 21.73 4.71
CA LEU A 191 -3.40 20.84 4.15
C LEU A 191 -3.15 20.58 2.67
N TYR A 192 -2.73 21.61 1.93
CA TYR A 192 -2.34 21.47 0.53
C TYR A 192 -1.14 20.51 0.37
N GLN A 193 -0.10 20.67 1.19
CA GLN A 193 1.05 19.77 1.20
C GLN A 193 0.64 18.33 1.56
N LEU A 194 -0.25 18.15 2.54
CA LEU A 194 -0.80 16.84 2.87
C LEU A 194 -1.54 16.25 1.65
N ALA A 195 -2.42 17.00 1.02
CA ALA A 195 -3.19 16.55 -0.15
C ALA A 195 -2.28 16.07 -1.29
N GLU A 196 -1.27 16.85 -1.65
CA GLU A 196 -0.31 16.46 -2.69
C GLU A 196 0.51 15.22 -2.26
N LYS A 197 0.88 15.12 -0.98
CA LYS A 197 1.55 13.92 -0.45
C LYS A 197 0.68 12.67 -0.51
N LEU A 198 -0.63 12.80 -0.32
CA LEU A 198 -1.59 11.70 -0.48
C LEU A 198 -1.72 11.30 -1.95
N VAL A 199 -1.78 12.26 -2.87
CA VAL A 199 -1.81 12.02 -4.31
C VAL A 199 -0.56 11.28 -4.78
N ASP A 200 0.64 11.68 -4.31
CA ASP A 200 1.89 10.96 -4.56
C ASP A 200 1.82 9.48 -4.14
N ILE A 201 1.22 9.19 -2.99
CA ILE A 201 1.12 7.83 -2.45
C ILE A 201 0.16 6.98 -3.28
N ASP A 202 -0.96 7.56 -3.71
CA ASP A 202 -1.97 6.87 -4.53
C ASP A 202 -1.44 6.63 -5.96
N ASP A 203 -0.74 7.61 -6.54
CA ASP A 203 -0.03 7.46 -7.82
C ASP A 203 1.04 6.37 -7.75
N ALA A 204 1.87 6.38 -6.71
CA ALA A 204 2.89 5.35 -6.51
C ALA A 204 2.27 3.95 -6.35
N LEU A 205 1.12 3.83 -5.69
CA LEU A 205 0.38 2.56 -5.57
C LEU A 205 -0.20 2.12 -6.92
N ALA A 206 -0.78 3.05 -7.70
CA ALA A 206 -1.29 2.76 -9.04
C ALA A 206 -0.15 2.30 -9.98
N THR A 207 1.00 2.98 -9.94
CA THR A 207 2.21 2.63 -10.69
C THR A 207 2.71 1.23 -10.29
N TRP A 208 2.77 0.93 -8.99
CA TRP A 208 3.16 -0.40 -8.51
C TRP A 208 2.21 -1.49 -9.03
N ARG A 209 0.88 -1.25 -9.00
CA ARG A 209 -0.12 -2.20 -9.49
C ARG A 209 -0.01 -2.41 -11.00
N HIS A 210 0.21 -1.34 -11.76
CA HIS A 210 0.42 -1.45 -13.20
C HIS A 210 1.67 -2.29 -13.50
N LYS A 211 2.79 -2.00 -12.86
CA LYS A 211 4.01 -2.78 -13.03
C LYS A 211 3.82 -4.25 -12.63
N HIS A 212 3.07 -4.51 -11.56
CA HIS A 212 2.68 -5.86 -11.16
C HIS A 212 1.88 -6.58 -12.25
N VAL A 213 0.85 -5.94 -12.82
CA VAL A 213 0.08 -6.48 -13.95
C VAL A 213 1.01 -6.86 -15.09
N ILE A 214 1.86 -5.94 -15.54
CA ILE A 214 2.78 -6.19 -16.66
C ILE A 214 3.75 -7.34 -16.37
N THR A 215 4.33 -7.39 -15.16
CA THR A 215 5.24 -8.48 -14.78
C THR A 215 4.53 -9.82 -14.69
N VAL A 216 3.29 -9.87 -14.22
CA VAL A 216 2.51 -11.12 -14.21
C VAL A 216 2.15 -11.55 -15.65
N SER A 217 1.65 -10.62 -16.48
CA SER A 217 1.30 -10.90 -17.88
C SER A 217 2.46 -11.46 -18.68
N ARG A 218 3.68 -10.93 -18.49
CA ARG A 218 4.87 -11.45 -19.20
C ARG A 218 5.37 -12.81 -18.70
N VAL A 219 5.05 -13.21 -17.47
CA VAL A 219 5.51 -14.49 -16.88
C VAL A 219 4.48 -15.60 -17.10
N ILE A 220 3.19 -15.31 -16.91
CA ILE A 220 2.12 -16.34 -16.95
C ILE A 220 1.09 -16.15 -18.06
N GLY A 221 1.14 -15.03 -18.80
CA GLY A 221 0.09 -14.68 -19.76
C GLY A 221 -1.27 -14.52 -19.06
N MET A 222 -2.31 -15.03 -19.69
CA MET A 222 -3.69 -14.99 -19.17
C MET A 222 -4.06 -16.23 -18.33
N LYS A 223 -3.08 -17.02 -17.88
CA LYS A 223 -3.36 -18.18 -17.02
C LYS A 223 -4.00 -17.72 -15.70
N PRO A 224 -4.97 -18.47 -15.14
CA PRO A 224 -5.50 -18.21 -13.80
C PRO A 224 -4.38 -18.15 -12.75
N GLY A 225 -4.60 -17.36 -11.69
CA GLY A 225 -3.66 -17.25 -10.57
C GLY A 225 -3.69 -18.51 -9.70
N THR A 226 -2.57 -18.83 -9.06
CA THR A 226 -2.44 -19.95 -8.10
C THR A 226 -3.42 -19.83 -6.91
N GLY A 227 -3.81 -18.62 -6.53
CA GLY A 227 -4.82 -18.35 -5.50
C GLY A 227 -6.28 -18.49 -5.94
N GLY A 228 -6.56 -19.13 -7.09
CA GLY A 228 -7.93 -19.34 -7.59
C GLY A 228 -8.58 -18.12 -8.25
N THR A 229 -7.79 -17.09 -8.56
CA THR A 229 -8.28 -15.84 -9.15
C THR A 229 -8.20 -15.89 -10.68
N PRO A 230 -8.95 -15.05 -11.41
CA PRO A 230 -8.84 -14.97 -12.87
C PRO A 230 -7.43 -14.61 -13.39
N GLY A 231 -6.48 -14.22 -12.53
CA GLY A 231 -5.12 -13.82 -12.92
C GLY A 231 -5.08 -12.34 -13.31
N VAL A 232 -4.54 -12.05 -14.49
CA VAL A 232 -4.38 -10.68 -15.03
C VAL A 232 -5.67 -9.85 -15.01
N PRO A 233 -6.86 -10.36 -15.41
CA PRO A 233 -8.10 -9.58 -15.36
C PRO A 233 -8.46 -9.06 -13.97
N TYR A 234 -8.17 -9.84 -12.91
CA TYR A 234 -8.37 -9.36 -11.55
C TYR A 234 -7.41 -8.21 -11.25
N LEU A 235 -6.12 -8.36 -11.59
CA LEU A 235 -5.12 -7.34 -11.30
C LEU A 235 -5.45 -6.04 -12.04
N GLU A 236 -5.91 -6.12 -13.29
CA GLU A 236 -6.37 -4.97 -14.08
C GLU A 236 -7.55 -4.25 -13.40
N SER A 237 -8.50 -4.98 -12.82
CA SER A 237 -9.63 -4.38 -12.07
C SER A 237 -9.18 -3.52 -10.88
N THR A 238 -7.94 -3.70 -10.39
CA THR A 238 -7.40 -2.91 -9.28
C THR A 238 -6.80 -1.58 -9.72
N LEU A 239 -6.52 -1.38 -11.01
CA LEU A 239 -5.87 -0.19 -11.54
C LEU A 239 -6.74 1.07 -11.46
N ALA A 240 -8.06 0.90 -11.49
CA ALA A 240 -9.02 2.01 -11.39
C ALA A 240 -9.26 2.49 -9.95
N LYS A 241 -8.82 1.71 -8.94
CA LYS A 241 -9.04 2.06 -7.53
C LYS A 241 -8.20 3.29 -7.15
N ARG A 242 -8.79 4.19 -6.37
CA ARG A 242 -8.14 5.36 -5.78
C ARG A 242 -8.41 5.41 -4.29
N ALA A 243 -7.36 5.59 -3.49
CA ALA A 243 -7.49 5.70 -2.04
C ALA A 243 -8.10 7.06 -1.64
N PHE A 244 -7.82 8.11 -2.42
CA PHE A 244 -8.21 9.49 -2.13
C PHE A 244 -8.99 10.09 -3.31
N PRO A 245 -10.19 9.58 -3.63
CA PRO A 245 -10.85 9.83 -4.91
C PRO A 245 -11.14 11.32 -5.18
N GLU A 246 -11.59 12.06 -4.17
CA GLU A 246 -11.91 13.50 -4.32
C GLU A 246 -10.70 14.34 -4.67
N LEU A 247 -9.50 13.95 -4.20
CA LEU A 247 -8.29 14.64 -4.62
C LEU A 247 -8.13 14.54 -6.13
N TRP A 248 -8.40 13.40 -6.76
CA TRP A 248 -8.29 13.25 -8.22
C TRP A 248 -9.37 14.04 -8.97
N THR A 249 -10.62 13.99 -8.52
CA THR A 249 -11.75 14.62 -9.21
C THR A 249 -11.79 16.14 -9.04
N LEU A 250 -11.33 16.70 -7.92
CA LEU A 250 -11.34 18.16 -7.71
C LEU A 250 -10.53 18.94 -8.77
N ARG A 251 -9.60 18.27 -9.48
CA ARG A 251 -8.79 18.90 -10.54
C ARG A 251 -9.64 19.46 -11.66
N THR A 252 -10.86 18.96 -11.88
CA THR A 252 -11.79 19.52 -12.87
C THR A 252 -12.53 20.76 -12.39
N GLN A 253 -12.35 21.16 -11.13
CA GLN A 253 -13.01 22.32 -10.51
C GLN A 253 -12.06 23.49 -10.19
N LEU A 254 -10.77 23.35 -10.49
CA LEU A 254 -9.74 24.36 -10.23
C LEU A 254 -9.70 25.42 -11.34
#